data_AF-A0A183L6H1-F1
#
_entry.id   AF-A0A183L6H1-F1
#
_cell.length_a   1.000
_cell.length_b   1.000
_cell.length_c   1.000
_cell.angle_alpha   90.00
_cell.angle_beta   90.00
_cell.angle_gamma   90.00
#
_symmetry.space_group_name_H-M   'P 1'
#
loop_
_entity.id
_entity.type
_entity.pdbx_description
1 polymer ?
#
loop_
_entity_poly.entity_id
_entity_poly.type
_entity_poly.pdbx_seq_one_letter_code
_entity_poly.pdbx_strand_id
1 'polypeptide(L)' 'MAFNSIDKDKSGYLSSDEIRTLLHECGYNRYTQDEIDKWIETVDKNGDGKISFDEFVIFLNNKIDDHIVAYN' A
#
# COMPACT_ATOMS: atom_id res chain seq x y z
N MET A 1 -0.87 -12.84 7.13
CA MET A 1 -1.02 -12.89 5.67
C MET A 1 -1.95 -11.76 5.21
N ALA A 2 -1.51 -10.52 5.39
CA ALA A 2 -2.31 -9.36 4.96
C ALA A 2 -2.39 -9.31 3.44
N PHE A 3 -1.27 -9.46 2.73
CA PHE A 3 -1.22 -9.37 1.27
C PHE A 3 -2.22 -10.29 0.54
N ASN A 4 -2.27 -11.58 0.87
CA ASN A 4 -3.21 -12.53 0.25
C ASN A 4 -4.69 -12.25 0.54
N SER A 5 -5.01 -11.48 1.59
CA SER A 5 -6.40 -11.05 1.83
C SER A 5 -6.79 -9.82 1.00
N ILE A 6 -5.81 -9.16 0.39
CA ILE A 6 -5.96 -7.88 -0.30
C ILE A 6 -5.88 -8.08 -1.81
N ASP A 7 -4.95 -8.92 -2.26
CA ASP A 7 -4.84 -9.40 -3.64
C ASP A 7 -6.04 -10.29 -3.97
N LYS A 8 -7.14 -9.66 -4.38
CA LYS A 8 -8.44 -10.34 -4.60
C LYS A 8 -8.43 -11.11 -5.91
N ASP A 9 -7.68 -10.63 -6.89
CA ASP A 9 -7.54 -11.28 -8.19
C ASP A 9 -6.43 -12.34 -8.23
N LYS A 10 -5.61 -12.44 -7.16
CA LYS A 10 -4.47 -13.35 -7.03
C LYS A 10 -3.42 -13.11 -8.10
N SER A 11 -3.29 -11.87 -8.57
CA SER A 11 -2.30 -11.48 -9.55
C SER A 11 -0.87 -11.48 -8.99
N GLY A 12 -0.73 -11.44 -7.66
CA GLY A 12 0.56 -11.25 -6.98
C GLY A 12 0.97 -9.78 -6.89
N TYR A 13 0.10 -8.85 -7.29
CA TYR A 13 0.30 -7.41 -7.24
C TYR A 13 -0.93 -6.75 -6.59
N LEU A 14 -0.74 -5.57 -6.03
CA LEU A 14 -1.83 -4.73 -5.54
C LEU A 14 -2.03 -3.57 -6.50
N SER A 15 -3.21 -3.53 -7.11
CA SER A 15 -3.67 -2.40 -7.90
C SER A 15 -4.13 -1.23 -7.02
N SER A 16 -4.25 -0.04 -7.60
CA SER A 16 -4.78 1.14 -6.92
C SER A 16 -6.19 0.92 -6.36
N ASP A 17 -7.04 0.21 -7.09
CA ASP A 17 -8.39 -0.16 -6.67
C ASP A 17 -8.41 -1.12 -5.48
N GLU A 18 -7.50 -2.08 -5.43
CA GLU A 18 -7.38 -3.03 -4.30
C GLU A 18 -6.88 -2.32 -3.04
N ILE A 19 -5.90 -1.42 -3.18
CA ILE A 19 -5.40 -0.59 -2.07
C ILE A 19 -6.51 0.33 -1.56
N ARG A 20 -7.30 0.94 -2.47
CA ARG A 20 -8.44 1.77 -2.10
C ARG A 20 -9.48 0.98 -1.33
N THR A 21 -9.78 -0.23 -1.80
CA THR A 21 -10.75 -1.14 -1.15
C THR A 21 -10.26 -1.52 0.24
N LEU A 22 -8.99 -1.87 0.39
CA LEU A 22 -8.36 -2.12 1.69
C LEU A 22 -8.51 -0.93 2.64
N LEU A 23 -8.11 0.26 2.19
CA LEU A 23 -8.15 1.46 3.04
C LEU A 23 -9.59 1.74 3.50
N HIS A 24 -10.57 1.54 2.62
CA HIS A 24 -11.99 1.58 2.99
C HIS A 24 -12.38 0.52 4.02
N GLU A 25 -11.98 -0.74 3.82
CA GLU A 25 -12.24 -1.86 4.74
C GLU A 25 -11.57 -1.65 6.12
N CYS A 26 -10.42 -0.99 6.17
CA CYS A 26 -9.73 -0.60 7.40
C CYS A 26 -10.28 0.68 8.06
N GLY A 27 -11.34 1.29 7.50
CA GLY A 27 -11.95 2.51 8.04
C GLY A 27 -11.22 3.82 7.67
N TYR A 28 -10.23 3.75 6.77
CA TYR A 28 -9.51 4.88 6.18
C TYR A 28 -10.16 5.33 4.86
N ASN A 29 -11.46 5.58 4.89
CA ASN A 29 -12.26 6.07 3.76
C ASN A 29 -12.07 7.57 3.44
N ARG A 30 -11.13 8.24 4.10
CA ARG A 30 -10.84 9.66 3.92
C ARG A 30 -9.91 9.98 2.75
N TYR A 31 -9.21 8.96 2.24
CA TYR A 31 -8.20 9.17 1.22
C TYR A 31 -8.82 9.21 -0.17
N THR A 32 -8.48 10.24 -0.95
CA THR A 32 -8.95 10.37 -2.33
C THR A 32 -8.16 9.49 -3.29
N GLN A 33 -8.68 9.26 -4.49
CA GLN A 33 -7.97 8.51 -5.53
C GLN A 33 -6.59 9.15 -5.80
N ASP A 34 -6.54 10.47 -5.96
CA ASP A 34 -5.28 11.20 -6.19
C ASP A 34 -4.26 11.04 -5.05
N GLU A 35 -4.71 10.92 -3.80
CA GLU A 35 -3.82 10.65 -2.66
C GLU A 35 -3.28 9.22 -2.69
N ILE A 36 -4.13 8.26 -3.05
CA ILE A 36 -3.74 6.86 -3.19
C ILE A 36 -2.78 6.68 -4.37
N ASP A 37 -3.05 7.33 -5.50
CA ASP A 37 -2.18 7.27 -6.68
C ASP A 37 -0.80 7.88 -6.37
N LYS A 38 -0.74 9.00 -5.63
CA LYS A 38 0.54 9.55 -5.14
C LYS A 38 1.27 8.61 -4.20
N TRP A 39 0.54 7.88 -3.35
CA TRP A 39 1.16 6.88 -2.48
C TRP A 39 1.72 5.73 -3.29
N ILE A 40 1.00 5.28 -4.32
CA ILE A 40 1.47 4.25 -5.25
C ILE A 40 2.71 4.74 -5.97
N GLU A 41 2.71 5.94 -6.57
CA GLU A 41 3.90 6.52 -7.21
C GLU A 41 5.11 6.63 -6.26
N THR A 42 4.88 6.77 -4.96
CA THR A 42 5.97 6.84 -3.96
C THR A 42 6.55 5.45 -3.66
N VAL A 43 5.70 4.41 -3.69
CA VAL A 43 6.02 3.04 -3.31
C VAL A 43 6.47 2.19 -4.49
N ASP A 44 5.85 2.39 -5.65
CA ASP A 44 6.16 1.79 -6.94
C ASP A 44 7.56 2.24 -7.39
N LYS A 45 8.57 1.39 -7.16
CA LYS A 45 9.95 1.66 -7.52
C LYS A 45 10.27 1.21 -8.94
N ASN A 46 9.51 0.27 -9.46
CA ASN A 46 9.73 -0.31 -10.77
C ASN A 46 8.98 0.44 -11.90
N GLY A 47 8.01 1.29 -11.53
CA GLY A 47 7.21 2.12 -12.42
C GLY A 47 6.12 1.35 -13.19
N ASP A 48 5.66 0.21 -12.68
CA ASP A 48 4.66 -0.63 -13.34
C ASP A 48 3.21 -0.23 -13.03
N GLY A 49 3.02 0.79 -12.18
CA GLY A 49 1.73 1.33 -11.76
C GLY A 49 0.99 0.44 -10.76
N LYS A 50 1.68 -0.54 -10.17
CA LYS A 50 1.16 -1.48 -9.17
C LYS A 50 2.16 -1.59 -8.02
N ILE A 51 1.72 -2.20 -6.92
CA ILE A 51 2.59 -2.49 -5.79
C ILE A 51 2.81 -3.99 -5.71
N SER A 52 4.04 -4.43 -5.95
CA SER A 52 4.45 -5.81 -5.70
C SER A 52 4.52 -6.13 -4.20
N PHE A 53 4.52 -7.41 -3.84
CA PHE A 53 4.70 -7.83 -2.45
C PHE A 53 5.96 -7.24 -1.82
N ASP A 54 7.06 -7.21 -2.56
CA ASP A 54 8.35 -6.70 -2.07
C ASP A 54 8.29 -5.20 -1.81
N GLU A 55 7.66 -4.42 -2.70
CA GLU A 55 7.46 -2.99 -2.51
C GLU A 55 6.53 -2.68 -1.33
N PHE A 56 5.49 -3.49 -1.14
CA PHE A 56 4.59 -3.37 0.01
C PHE A 56 5.31 -3.64 1.34
N VAL A 57 6.16 -4.66 1.40
CA VAL A 57 6.96 -4.98 2.60
C VAL A 57 7.96 -3.88 2.91
N ILE A 58 8.63 -3.34 1.89
CA ILE A 58 9.56 -2.21 2.05
C ILE A 58 8.82 -0.98 2.57
N PHE A 59 7.64 -0.67 2.02
CA PHE A 59 6.82 0.45 2.48
C PHE A 59 6.37 0.29 3.93
N LEU A 60 5.88 -0.90 4.32
CA LEU A 60 5.48 -1.17 5.69
C LEU A 60 6.68 -1.06 6.65
N ASN A 61 7.85 -1.60 6.30
CA ASN A 61 9.04 -1.48 7.12
C ASN A 61 9.46 -0.02 7.31
N ASN A 62 9.45 0.79 6.25
CA ASN A 62 9.80 2.22 6.34
C ASN A 62 8.78 3.00 7.19
N LYS A 63 7.48 2.69 7.08
CA LYS A 63 6.42 3.32 7.90
C LYS A 63 6.49 2.90 9.38
N ILE A 64 6.90 1.66 9.66
CA ILE A 64 7.10 1.17 11.02
C ILE A 64 8.32 1.85 11.65
N ASP A 65 9.41 2.01 10.89
CA ASP A 65 10.60 2.74 11.36
C ASP A 65 10.29 4.22 11.67
N ASP A 66 9.55 4.93 10.80
CA ASP A 66 9.15 6.32 11.07
C ASP A 66 8.32 6.47 12.36
N HIS A 67 7.50 5.46 12.69
CA HIS A 67 6.65 5.50 13.88
C HIS A 67 7.34 5.01 15.16
N ILE A 68 8.44 4.26 15.04
CA ILE A 68 9.28 3.82 16.17
C ILE A 68 10.34 4.88 16.51
N VAL A 69 10.89 5.57 15.51
CA VAL A 69 11.94 6.60 15.72
C VAL A 69 11.35 7.91 16.26
N ALA A 70 10.05 8.18 16.05
CA ALA A 70 9.36 9.34 16.61
C ALA A 70 9.16 9.29 18.15
N TYR A 71 9.58 8.21 18.81
CA TYR A 71 9.58 8.06 20.27
C TYR A 71 11.01 7.85 20.80
N ASN A 72 11.90 8.79 20.52
CA ASN A 72 13.13 9.03 21.29
C ASN A 72 13.29 10.51 21.61
#